data_AF-A0A2S0KTF2-F1
#
_entry.id   AF-A0A2S0KTF2-F1
#
_cell.length_a   1.000
_cell.length_b   1.000
_cell.length_c   1.000
_cell.angle_alpha   90.00
_cell.angle_beta   90.00
_cell.angle_gamma   90.00
#
_symmetry.space_group_name_H-M   'P 1'
#
loop_
_entity.id
_entity.type
_entity.pdbx_description
1 polymer ?
#
loop_
_entity_poly.entity_id
_entity_poly.type
_entity_poly.pdbx_seq_one_letter_code
_entity_poly.pdbx_strand_id
1 'polypeptide(L)'
;MMFLPLLIGAAVAAAPAPARPETDAGKLAAAPAAAHRPYDFREEEEQNEFRRMKELLENDTPESAAELRAILTRQLEREIAFTAARRTYFEAKCQRAEHSVKAWKSDPDRVVENHLKTVLASAAMSGGGHGRAVPGVRRPVHNSETLEAERSFRKTAAEYRKTGDEALLGRLRSDIRREMERRAEETPRRLPELRKAAERAGARLAYLKSRKNEIIEQRVKHLFEIARKP
;
A
#
# COMPACT_ATOMS: atom_id res chain seq x y z
N MET A 1 -56.78 44.16 -29.33
CA MET A 1 -57.48 43.04 -30.02
C MET A 1 -56.53 41.85 -29.96
N MET A 2 -56.75 40.83 -29.12
CA MET A 2 -57.74 39.75 -29.27
C MET A 2 -57.61 39.03 -30.63
N PHE A 3 -57.09 37.79 -30.62
CA PHE A 3 -57.84 36.56 -30.92
C PHE A 3 -56.98 35.30 -30.68
N LEU A 4 -57.48 34.37 -29.85
CA LEU A 4 -57.10 32.95 -29.84
C LEU A 4 -57.94 32.22 -30.94
N PRO A 5 -57.55 31.05 -31.48
CA PRO A 5 -57.66 29.76 -30.75
C PRO A 5 -56.56 28.73 -31.20
N LEU A 6 -56.61 27.40 -30.99
CA LEU A 6 -57.57 26.50 -30.33
C LEU A 6 -56.83 25.33 -29.61
N LEU A 7 -57.54 24.69 -28.70
CA LEU A 7 -57.21 23.49 -27.90
C LEU A 7 -57.34 22.16 -28.67
N ILE A 8 -56.57 21.15 -28.28
CA ILE A 8 -57.11 19.82 -27.94
C ILE A 8 -56.43 19.37 -26.64
N GLY A 9 -57.23 18.95 -25.65
CA GLY A 9 -56.73 18.35 -24.43
C GLY A 9 -57.15 16.88 -24.33
N ALA A 10 -56.34 16.08 -23.63
CA ALA A 10 -56.74 14.82 -23.04
C ALA A 10 -56.09 14.72 -21.66
N ALA A 11 -56.85 14.33 -20.65
CA ALA A 11 -56.39 14.25 -19.27
C ALA A 11 -55.60 12.96 -19.02
N VAL A 12 -54.82 12.93 -17.93
CA VAL A 12 -55.09 12.08 -16.75
C VAL A 12 -54.12 12.46 -15.62
N ALA A 13 -54.57 12.26 -14.38
CA ALA A 13 -53.92 12.75 -13.17
C ALA A 13 -52.66 11.95 -12.75
N ALA A 14 -51.98 12.50 -11.74
CA ALA A 14 -50.73 12.02 -11.16
C ALA A 14 -50.69 10.52 -10.80
N ALA A 15 -49.55 9.91 -11.08
CA ALA A 15 -49.01 8.79 -10.32
C ALA A 15 -47.53 9.09 -9.99
N PRO A 16 -47.06 8.85 -8.76
CA PRO A 16 -45.67 9.08 -8.40
C PRO A 16 -44.75 8.11 -9.17
N ALA A 17 -43.59 8.60 -9.61
CA ALA A 17 -42.59 7.76 -10.26
C ALA A 17 -42.15 6.61 -9.33
N PRO A 18 -41.95 5.39 -9.85
CA PRO A 18 -41.71 4.21 -9.03
C PRO A 18 -40.44 4.33 -8.18
N ALA A 19 -40.48 3.71 -7.01
CA ALA A 19 -39.39 3.73 -6.05
C ALA A 19 -38.05 3.34 -6.69
N ARG A 20 -37.02 4.14 -6.42
CA ARG A 20 -35.64 3.75 -6.73
C ARG A 20 -35.36 2.42 -6.02
N PRO A 21 -34.76 1.42 -6.68
CA PRO A 21 -34.25 0.26 -5.94
C PRO A 21 -33.21 0.79 -4.95
N GLU A 22 -33.45 0.54 -3.66
CA GLU A 22 -32.46 0.74 -2.60
C GLU A 22 -31.33 -0.26 -2.84
N THR A 23 -30.35 0.13 -3.66
CA THR A 23 -29.09 -0.59 -3.73
C THR A 23 -28.45 -0.52 -2.35
N ASP A 24 -28.19 -1.69 -1.77
CA ASP A 24 -27.68 -1.92 -0.40
C ASP A 24 -26.21 -1.48 -0.20
N ALA A 25 -25.83 -0.36 -0.85
CA ALA A 25 -24.55 0.32 -0.74
C ALA A 25 -24.38 1.09 0.58
N GLY A 26 -25.38 1.02 1.48
CA GLY A 26 -25.34 1.61 2.83
C GLY A 26 -24.59 0.78 3.87
N LYS A 27 -24.16 -0.45 3.55
CA LYS A 27 -23.46 -1.36 4.49
C LYS A 27 -22.07 -1.82 4.04
N LEU A 28 -21.44 -1.12 3.11
CA LEU A 28 -19.97 -1.11 3.08
C LEU A 28 -19.48 -0.28 4.26
N ALA A 29 -19.23 -0.97 5.38
CA ALA A 29 -18.58 -0.40 6.54
C ALA A 29 -17.40 0.45 6.10
N ALA A 30 -17.35 1.71 6.56
CA ALA A 30 -16.26 2.61 6.26
C ALA A 30 -14.96 2.04 6.84
N ALA A 31 -14.23 1.28 6.01
CA ALA A 31 -12.89 0.84 6.33
C ALA A 31 -12.09 2.11 6.65
N PRO A 32 -11.47 2.22 7.84
CA PRO A 32 -10.92 3.48 8.31
C PRO A 32 -9.87 3.96 7.31
N ALA A 33 -10.11 5.13 6.73
CA ALA A 33 -9.23 5.79 5.76
C ALA A 33 -7.96 6.38 6.44
N ALA A 34 -7.42 5.66 7.43
CA ALA A 34 -6.38 6.07 8.36
C ALA A 34 -5.58 4.85 8.86
N ALA A 35 -4.78 4.23 7.99
CA ALA A 35 -3.89 3.12 8.38
C ALA A 35 -2.62 2.90 7.51
N HIS A 36 -2.36 3.74 6.49
CA HIS A 36 -1.23 3.53 5.55
C HIS A 36 -0.35 4.78 5.31
N ARG A 37 0.01 5.48 6.39
CA ARG A 37 1.36 6.02 6.53
C ARG A 37 2.19 5.05 7.37
N PRO A 38 3.05 4.20 6.75
CA PRO A 38 4.13 3.60 7.51
C PRO A 38 5.14 4.71 7.82
N TYR A 39 5.35 5.01 9.11
CA TYR A 39 6.30 5.98 9.64
C TYR A 39 5.99 7.45 9.29
N ASP A 40 5.03 8.05 10.00
CA ASP A 40 5.37 9.30 10.71
C ASP A 40 5.97 8.87 12.05
N PHE A 41 7.30 8.79 12.14
CA PHE A 41 7.95 8.70 13.43
C PHE A 41 7.76 10.04 14.13
N ARG A 42 7.14 10.04 15.31
CA ARG A 42 7.36 11.11 16.27
C ARG A 42 8.76 10.89 16.84
N GLU A 43 9.78 11.38 16.13
CA GLU A 43 11.17 11.33 16.59
C GLU A 43 11.28 11.93 18.01
N GLU A 44 10.47 12.94 18.30
CA GLU A 44 10.26 13.54 19.61
C GLU A 44 9.84 12.52 20.70
N GLU A 45 8.95 11.56 20.42
CA GLU A 45 8.55 10.54 21.41
C GLU A 45 9.69 9.57 21.71
N GLU A 46 10.47 9.16 20.71
CA GLU A 46 11.64 8.29 20.94
C GLU A 46 12.80 9.04 21.61
N GLN A 47 13.03 10.31 21.27
CA GLN A 47 13.99 11.17 21.95
C GLN A 47 13.59 11.43 23.42
N ASN A 48 12.29 11.60 23.69
CA ASN A 48 11.78 11.73 25.05
C ASN A 48 11.88 10.40 25.84
N GLU A 49 11.56 9.26 25.23
CA GLU A 49 11.81 7.94 25.85
C GLU A 49 13.31 7.75 26.14
N PHE A 50 14.21 8.09 25.22
CA PHE A 50 15.66 7.95 25.41
C PHE A 50 16.20 8.87 26.51
N ARG A 51 15.76 10.14 26.54
CA ARG A 51 16.08 11.08 27.64
C ARG A 51 15.61 10.51 28.98
N ARG A 52 14.35 10.04 29.03
CA ARG A 52 13.78 9.47 30.25
C ARG A 52 14.52 8.21 30.71
N MET A 53 14.90 7.31 29.79
CA MET A 53 15.72 6.15 30.12
C MET A 53 17.06 6.54 30.75
N LYS A 54 17.69 7.64 30.32
CA LYS A 54 18.94 8.14 30.94
C LYS A 54 18.70 8.61 32.38
N GLU A 55 17.67 9.43 32.62
CA GLU A 55 17.28 9.89 33.97
C GLU A 55 16.99 8.72 34.93
N LEU A 56 16.38 7.64 34.43
CA LEU A 56 16.08 6.44 35.20
C LEU A 56 17.33 5.61 35.54
N LEU A 57 18.33 5.61 34.65
CA LEU A 57 19.61 4.92 34.90
C LEU A 57 20.53 5.69 35.85
N GLU A 58 20.37 7.02 35.94
CA GLU A 58 21.05 7.87 36.94
C GLU A 58 20.47 7.67 38.35
N ASN A 59 19.21 7.22 38.46
CA ASN A 59 18.51 6.99 39.73
C ASN A 59 18.22 5.49 39.91
N ASP A 60 19.20 4.70 40.34
CA ASP A 60 19.13 3.24 40.45
C ASP A 60 18.23 2.76 41.62
N THR A 61 16.90 2.78 41.43
CA THR A 61 15.88 2.40 42.41
C THR A 61 14.90 1.36 41.86
N PRO A 62 14.13 0.66 42.72
CA PRO A 62 13.07 -0.26 42.27
C PRO A 62 12.02 0.40 41.36
N GLU A 63 11.68 1.66 41.64
CA GLU A 63 10.72 2.46 40.88
C GLU A 63 11.26 2.79 39.50
N SER A 64 12.54 3.19 39.40
CA SER A 64 13.15 3.51 38.11
C SER A 64 13.32 2.26 37.24
N ALA A 65 13.65 1.12 37.85
CA ALA A 65 13.69 -0.17 37.17
C ALA A 65 12.30 -0.59 36.66
N ALA A 66 11.23 -0.31 37.41
CA ALA A 66 9.85 -0.55 36.98
C ALA A 66 9.44 0.35 35.81
N GLU A 67 9.79 1.65 35.83
CA GLU A 67 9.50 2.58 34.74
C GLU A 67 10.33 2.24 33.48
N LEU A 68 11.61 1.88 33.64
CA LEU A 68 12.48 1.42 32.56
C LEU A 68 11.93 0.14 31.92
N ARG A 69 11.42 -0.80 32.73
CA ARG A 69 10.72 -2.01 32.26
C ARG A 69 9.50 -1.64 31.41
N ALA A 70 8.73 -0.63 31.80
CA ALA A 70 7.56 -0.16 31.05
C ALA A 70 7.94 0.47 29.70
N ILE A 71 8.99 1.31 29.65
CA ILE A 71 9.51 1.88 28.39
C ILE A 71 9.99 0.77 27.45
N LEU A 72 10.83 -0.14 27.94
CA LEU A 72 11.35 -1.28 27.16
C LEU A 72 10.24 -2.22 26.68
N THR A 73 9.17 -2.37 27.45
CA THR A 73 7.97 -3.13 27.05
C THR A 73 7.31 -2.50 25.83
N ARG A 74 7.05 -1.18 25.86
CA ARG A 74 6.47 -0.44 24.73
C ARG A 74 7.36 -0.52 23.48
N GLN A 75 8.67 -0.34 23.64
CA GLN A 75 9.64 -0.48 22.53
C GLN A 75 9.61 -1.88 21.92
N LEU A 76 9.57 -2.93 22.73
CA LEU A 76 9.49 -4.31 22.25
C LEU A 76 8.14 -4.63 21.58
N GLU A 77 7.04 -4.04 22.03
CA GLU A 77 5.74 -4.13 21.37
C GLU A 77 5.75 -3.44 19.99
N ARG A 78 6.39 -2.28 19.87
CA ARG A 78 6.63 -1.62 18.57
C ARG A 78 7.52 -2.49 17.65
N GLU A 79 8.57 -3.12 18.18
CA GLU A 79 9.43 -4.06 17.43
C GLU A 79 8.62 -5.29 16.93
N ILE A 80 7.73 -5.85 17.76
CA ILE A 80 6.83 -6.95 17.40
C ILE A 80 5.84 -6.51 16.30
N ALA A 81 5.20 -5.35 16.45
CA ALA A 81 4.25 -4.83 15.48
C ALA A 81 4.91 -4.55 14.11
N PHE A 82 6.08 -3.92 14.12
CA PHE A 82 6.88 -3.69 12.91
C PHE A 82 7.29 -5.01 12.23
N THR A 83 7.75 -5.99 13.01
CA THR A 83 8.15 -7.30 12.47
C THR A 83 6.96 -8.05 11.87
N ALA A 84 5.77 -7.95 12.48
CA ALA A 84 4.53 -8.51 11.92
C ALA A 84 4.14 -7.82 10.59
N ALA A 85 4.13 -6.48 10.56
CA ALA A 85 3.85 -5.73 9.33
C ALA A 85 4.85 -6.05 8.21
N ARG A 86 6.13 -6.19 8.55
CA ARG A 86 7.21 -6.57 7.61
C ARG A 86 7.03 -7.98 7.05
N ARG A 87 6.60 -8.94 7.87
CA ARG A 87 6.24 -10.30 7.43
C ARG A 87 5.09 -10.23 6.40
N THR A 88 3.98 -9.58 6.76
CA THR A 88 2.80 -9.45 5.90
C THR A 88 3.12 -8.72 4.59
N TYR A 89 4.00 -7.70 4.62
CA TYR A 89 4.50 -7.04 3.42
C TYR A 89 5.17 -8.02 2.45
N PHE A 90 6.07 -8.88 2.94
CA PHE A 90 6.76 -9.87 2.10
C PHE A 90 5.82 -10.95 1.60
N GLU A 91 4.94 -11.50 2.44
CA GLU A 91 3.92 -12.48 2.04
C GLU A 91 3.02 -11.92 0.92
N ALA A 92 2.50 -10.69 1.07
CA ALA A 92 1.71 -10.02 0.05
C ALA A 92 2.53 -9.69 -1.22
N LYS A 93 3.85 -9.47 -1.11
CA LYS A 93 4.73 -9.26 -2.26
C LYS A 93 4.94 -10.58 -3.04
N CYS A 94 5.15 -11.70 -2.36
CA CYS A 94 5.22 -13.05 -2.96
C CYS A 94 3.91 -13.39 -3.69
N GLN A 95 2.75 -13.28 -3.02
CA GLN A 95 1.45 -13.60 -3.61
C GLN A 95 1.15 -12.79 -4.88
N ARG A 96 1.46 -11.47 -4.86
CA ARG A 96 1.29 -10.61 -6.04
C ARG A 96 2.21 -11.03 -7.19
N ALA A 97 3.48 -11.30 -6.89
CA ALA A 97 4.47 -11.76 -7.86
C ALA A 97 4.06 -13.11 -8.51
N GLU A 98 3.63 -14.08 -7.70
CA GLU A 98 3.13 -15.37 -8.16
C GLU A 98 1.86 -15.22 -9.03
N HIS A 99 0.91 -14.38 -8.61
CA HIS A 99 -0.28 -14.07 -9.38
C HIS A 99 0.05 -13.41 -10.72
N SER A 100 0.98 -12.45 -10.76
CA SER A 100 1.44 -11.80 -12.00
C SER A 100 2.07 -12.78 -12.98
N VAL A 101 2.95 -13.68 -12.50
CA VAL A 101 3.56 -14.73 -13.34
C VAL A 101 2.50 -15.72 -13.83
N LYS A 102 1.54 -16.12 -12.98
CA LYS A 102 0.44 -17.01 -13.39
C LYS A 102 -0.48 -16.36 -14.44
N ALA A 103 -0.81 -15.08 -14.27
CA ALA A 103 -1.62 -14.34 -15.23
C ALA A 103 -0.90 -14.22 -16.58
N TRP A 104 0.39 -13.86 -16.59
CA TRP A 104 1.20 -13.81 -17.81
C TRP A 104 1.23 -15.15 -18.54
N LYS A 105 1.50 -16.25 -17.83
CA LYS A 105 1.53 -17.61 -18.43
C LYS A 105 0.18 -18.09 -18.94
N SER A 106 -0.93 -17.53 -18.46
CA SER A 106 -2.28 -17.93 -18.86
C SER A 106 -2.80 -17.17 -20.07
N ASP A 107 -2.53 -15.86 -20.16
CA ASP A 107 -3.08 -14.97 -21.17
C ASP A 107 -2.23 -13.69 -21.27
N PRO A 108 -1.11 -13.73 -22.03
CA PRO A 108 -0.22 -12.57 -22.18
C PRO A 108 -0.93 -11.36 -22.79
N ASP A 109 -1.80 -11.58 -23.78
CA ASP A 109 -2.48 -10.52 -24.52
C ASP A 109 -3.46 -9.76 -23.65
N ARG A 110 -4.24 -10.45 -22.81
CA ARG A 110 -5.10 -9.79 -21.82
C ARG A 110 -4.30 -9.04 -20.75
N VAL A 111 -3.12 -9.52 -20.37
CA VAL A 111 -2.23 -8.78 -19.45
C VAL A 111 -1.73 -7.49 -20.11
N VAL A 112 -1.28 -7.55 -21.37
CA VAL A 112 -0.85 -6.38 -22.16
C VAL A 112 -2.00 -5.38 -22.32
N GLU A 113 -3.19 -5.82 -22.76
CA GLU A 113 -4.34 -4.94 -22.97
C GLU A 113 -4.87 -4.31 -21.68
N ASN A 114 -4.88 -5.04 -20.56
CA ASN A 114 -5.26 -4.47 -19.26
C ASN A 114 -4.25 -3.43 -18.77
N HIS A 115 -2.96 -3.66 -19.00
CA HIS A 115 -1.92 -2.70 -18.64
C HIS A 115 -1.95 -1.47 -19.57
N LEU A 116 -2.15 -1.66 -20.87
CA LEU A 116 -2.36 -0.59 -21.85
C LEU A 116 -3.52 0.33 -21.44
N LYS A 117 -4.69 -0.23 -21.11
CA LYS A 117 -5.85 0.52 -20.59
C LYS A 117 -5.48 1.33 -19.33
N THR A 118 -4.71 0.74 -18.43
CA THR A 118 -4.25 1.40 -17.19
C THR A 118 -3.30 2.58 -17.49
N VAL A 119 -2.35 2.40 -18.41
CA VAL A 119 -1.42 3.47 -18.83
C VAL A 119 -2.15 4.60 -19.54
N LEU A 120 -3.05 4.28 -20.48
CA LEU A 120 -3.86 5.26 -21.22
C LEU A 120 -4.76 6.08 -20.28
N ALA A 121 -5.44 5.42 -19.33
CA ALA A 121 -6.22 6.11 -18.30
C ALA A 121 -5.35 6.99 -17.39
N SER A 122 -4.14 6.54 -17.05
CA SER A 122 -3.18 7.31 -16.25
C SER A 122 -2.66 8.55 -16.99
N ALA A 123 -2.39 8.44 -18.30
CA ALA A 123 -2.06 9.57 -19.16
C ALA A 123 -3.23 10.55 -19.30
N ALA A 124 -4.47 10.07 -19.30
CA ALA A 124 -5.66 10.92 -19.37
C ALA A 124 -5.87 11.82 -18.14
N MET A 125 -5.41 11.42 -16.95
CA MET A 125 -5.50 12.23 -15.73
C MET A 125 -4.40 13.30 -15.60
N SER A 126 -3.45 13.36 -16.55
CA SER A 126 -2.30 14.29 -16.48
C SER A 126 -2.63 15.76 -16.84
N GLY A 127 -3.91 16.15 -16.76
CA GLY A 127 -4.38 17.53 -16.85
C GLY A 127 -4.41 18.29 -15.52
N GLY A 128 -4.17 17.63 -14.38
CA GLY A 128 -4.08 18.32 -13.09
C GLY A 128 -3.76 17.42 -11.91
N GLY A 129 -2.72 17.78 -11.15
CA GLY A 129 -2.44 17.26 -9.81
C GLY A 129 -1.77 15.88 -9.76
N HIS A 130 -0.63 15.81 -9.07
CA HIS A 130 -0.12 14.54 -8.56
C HIS A 130 -1.14 13.93 -7.58
N GLY A 131 -1.47 12.65 -7.75
CA GLY A 131 -1.77 11.79 -6.60
C GLY A 131 -3.12 11.09 -6.54
N ARG A 132 -4.18 11.52 -7.24
CA ARG A 132 -5.50 10.86 -7.11
C ARG A 132 -5.45 9.42 -7.64
N ALA A 133 -5.73 8.46 -6.77
CA ALA A 133 -5.84 7.05 -7.16
C ALA A 133 -7.21 6.79 -7.80
N VAL A 134 -7.24 6.02 -8.90
CA VAL A 134 -8.50 5.55 -9.49
C VAL A 134 -9.05 4.43 -8.61
N PRO A 135 -10.30 4.53 -8.10
CA PRO A 135 -10.94 3.44 -7.39
C PRO A 135 -10.96 2.16 -8.25
N GLY A 136 -10.48 1.04 -7.71
CA GLY A 136 -10.42 -0.25 -8.40
C GLY A 136 -9.13 -0.54 -9.18
N VAL A 137 -8.31 0.46 -9.54
CA VAL A 137 -7.04 0.24 -10.25
C VAL A 137 -5.88 0.11 -9.25
N ARG A 138 -5.49 -1.12 -8.94
CA ARG A 138 -4.32 -1.38 -8.08
C ARG A 138 -3.05 -0.84 -8.76
N ARG A 139 -2.42 0.18 -8.16
CA ARG A 139 -1.06 0.60 -8.54
C ARG A 139 -0.10 -0.59 -8.40
N PRO A 140 0.72 -0.93 -9.40
CA PRO A 140 1.74 -1.94 -9.23
C PRO A 140 2.83 -1.41 -8.27
N VAL A 141 3.40 -2.30 -7.46
CA VAL A 141 4.45 -1.96 -6.49
C VAL A 141 5.79 -2.08 -7.21
N HIS A 142 6.40 -0.93 -7.53
CA HIS A 142 7.54 -0.85 -8.42
C HIS A 142 8.89 -0.72 -7.70
N ASN A 143 9.90 -1.40 -8.24
CA ASN A 143 11.33 -1.06 -8.05
C ASN A 143 11.71 0.09 -9.01
N SER A 144 12.88 0.72 -8.83
CA SER A 144 13.35 1.89 -9.61
C SER A 144 13.27 1.71 -11.13
N GLU A 145 13.85 0.65 -11.68
CA GLU A 145 13.81 0.34 -13.13
C GLU A 145 12.37 0.24 -13.66
N THR A 146 11.49 -0.39 -12.90
CA THR A 146 10.08 -0.50 -13.28
C THR A 146 9.35 0.84 -13.19
N LEU A 147 9.83 1.85 -12.44
CA LEU A 147 9.28 3.21 -12.52
C LEU A 147 9.70 3.93 -13.80
N GLU A 148 10.85 3.59 -14.40
CA GLU A 148 11.33 4.20 -15.64
C GLU A 148 10.56 3.69 -16.86
N ALA A 149 10.35 2.37 -16.96
CA ALA A 149 9.46 1.79 -17.97
C ALA A 149 8.05 2.43 -17.92
N GLU A 150 7.46 2.56 -16.74
CA GLU A 150 6.12 3.13 -16.54
C GLU A 150 6.10 4.66 -16.76
N ARG A 151 7.23 5.36 -16.65
CA ARG A 151 7.36 6.77 -17.10
C ARG A 151 7.39 6.84 -18.63
N SER A 152 8.16 5.96 -19.28
CA SER A 152 8.22 5.86 -20.75
C SER A 152 6.85 5.55 -21.35
N PHE A 153 6.15 4.54 -20.83
CA PHE A 153 4.79 4.16 -21.26
C PHE A 153 3.81 5.33 -21.16
N ARG A 154 3.83 6.08 -20.05
CA ARG A 154 2.98 7.27 -19.87
C ARG A 154 3.33 8.41 -20.82
N LYS A 155 4.61 8.59 -21.18
CA LYS A 155 5.03 9.57 -22.20
C LYS A 155 4.44 9.20 -23.57
N THR A 156 4.68 7.98 -24.04
CA THR A 156 4.15 7.49 -25.32
C THR A 156 2.61 7.53 -25.36
N ALA A 157 1.95 7.16 -24.25
CA ALA A 157 0.49 7.25 -24.13
C ALA A 157 -0.04 8.70 -24.17
N ALA A 158 0.66 9.65 -23.53
CA ALA A 158 0.29 11.06 -23.58
C ALA A 158 0.52 11.67 -24.97
N GLU A 159 1.52 11.19 -25.71
CA GLU A 159 1.83 11.59 -27.09
C GLU A 159 0.81 11.04 -28.08
N TYR A 160 0.45 9.75 -27.96
CA TYR A 160 -0.69 9.14 -28.67
C TYR A 160 -1.99 9.92 -28.45
N ARG A 161 -2.33 10.27 -27.20
CA ARG A 161 -3.55 11.06 -26.91
C ARG A 161 -3.56 12.49 -27.47
N LYS A 162 -2.41 13.03 -27.87
CA LYS A 162 -2.31 14.34 -28.54
C LYS A 162 -2.38 14.25 -30.06
N THR A 163 -1.86 13.16 -30.63
CA THR A 163 -1.64 13.01 -32.08
C THR A 163 -2.68 12.14 -32.76
N GLY A 164 -3.27 11.18 -32.04
CA GLY A 164 -4.09 10.11 -32.62
C GLY A 164 -3.29 9.08 -33.41
N ASP A 165 -1.95 9.07 -33.32
CA ASP A 165 -1.10 8.19 -34.13
C ASP A 165 -1.14 6.73 -33.64
N GLU A 166 -1.84 5.87 -34.38
CA GLU A 166 -1.94 4.44 -34.13
C GLU A 166 -0.57 3.72 -34.11
N ALA A 167 0.48 4.25 -34.76
CA ALA A 167 1.82 3.70 -34.67
C ALA A 167 2.39 3.82 -33.24
N LEU A 168 2.06 4.90 -32.51
CA LEU A 168 2.42 5.05 -31.09
C LEU A 168 1.65 4.06 -30.21
N LEU A 169 0.38 3.76 -30.55
CA LEU A 169 -0.41 2.75 -29.84
C LEU A 169 0.14 1.33 -30.05
N GLY A 170 0.50 0.99 -31.29
CA GLY A 170 1.17 -0.26 -31.65
C GLY A 170 2.51 -0.41 -30.92
N ARG A 171 3.36 0.62 -30.95
CA ARG A 171 4.62 0.65 -30.22
C ARG A 171 4.42 0.47 -28.71
N LEU A 172 3.46 1.18 -28.12
CA LEU A 172 3.18 1.09 -26.68
C LEU A 172 2.76 -0.33 -26.28
N ARG A 173 1.96 -1.04 -27.09
CA ARG A 173 1.66 -2.46 -26.89
C ARG A 173 2.91 -3.33 -26.90
N SER A 174 3.79 -3.16 -27.89
CA SER A 174 5.05 -3.92 -27.99
C SER A 174 6.00 -3.66 -26.81
N ASP A 175 6.15 -2.40 -26.41
CA ASP A 175 7.01 -1.99 -25.29
C ASP A 175 6.48 -2.55 -23.95
N ILE A 176 5.16 -2.52 -23.74
CA ILE A 176 4.49 -3.15 -22.59
C ILE A 176 4.70 -4.67 -22.59
N ARG A 177 4.50 -5.34 -23.73
CA ARG A 177 4.65 -6.80 -23.86
C ARG A 177 6.07 -7.23 -23.47
N ARG A 178 7.09 -6.56 -24.02
CA ARG A 178 8.51 -6.84 -23.73
C ARG A 178 8.86 -6.67 -22.26
N GLU A 179 8.37 -5.62 -21.61
CA GLU A 179 8.62 -5.39 -20.17
C GLU A 179 7.88 -6.42 -19.29
N MET A 180 6.66 -6.82 -19.65
CA MET A 180 5.93 -7.86 -18.90
C MET A 180 6.56 -9.25 -19.06
N GLU A 181 7.08 -9.55 -20.25
CA GLU A 181 7.87 -10.75 -20.53
C GLU A 181 9.14 -10.79 -19.67
N ARG A 182 9.95 -9.72 -19.71
CA ARG A 182 11.14 -9.55 -18.85
C ARG A 182 10.81 -9.70 -17.37
N ARG A 183 9.71 -9.08 -16.90
CA ARG A 183 9.23 -9.22 -15.51
C ARG A 183 8.82 -10.66 -15.19
N ALA A 184 8.20 -11.39 -16.12
CA ALA A 184 7.77 -12.76 -15.92
C ALA A 184 8.93 -13.78 -15.85
N GLU A 185 10.05 -13.50 -16.51
CA GLU A 185 11.30 -14.26 -16.38
C GLU A 185 12.06 -13.95 -15.08
N GLU A 186 12.14 -12.68 -14.72
CA GLU A 186 12.91 -12.20 -13.55
C GLU A 186 12.20 -12.52 -12.22
N THR A 187 10.87 -12.40 -12.18
CA THR A 187 10.08 -12.56 -10.94
C THR A 187 10.28 -13.93 -10.28
N PRO A 188 10.24 -15.08 -11.00
CA PRO A 188 10.55 -16.40 -10.44
C PRO A 188 11.94 -16.50 -9.81
N ARG A 189 12.94 -15.79 -10.34
CA ARG A 189 14.32 -15.79 -9.79
C ARG A 189 14.39 -15.04 -8.44
N ARG A 190 13.60 -13.98 -8.28
CA ARG A 190 13.51 -13.16 -7.05
C ARG A 190 12.56 -13.72 -5.98
N LEU A 191 11.60 -14.57 -6.34
CA LEU A 191 10.62 -15.16 -5.40
C LEU A 191 11.24 -15.92 -4.21
N PRO A 192 12.27 -16.77 -4.35
CA PRO A 192 12.90 -17.47 -3.23
C PRO A 192 13.47 -16.52 -2.16
N GLU A 193 14.02 -15.37 -2.56
CA GLU A 193 14.57 -14.38 -1.63
C GLU A 193 13.46 -13.68 -0.84
N LEU A 194 12.35 -13.35 -1.51
CA LEU A 194 11.18 -12.75 -0.86
C LEU A 194 10.52 -13.72 0.14
N ARG A 195 10.45 -15.02 -0.19
CA ARG A 195 9.97 -16.06 0.72
C ARG A 195 10.91 -16.20 1.93
N LYS A 196 12.23 -16.30 1.72
CA LYS A 196 13.23 -16.28 2.81
C LYS A 196 13.13 -15.03 3.69
N ALA A 197 12.79 -13.87 3.12
CA ALA A 197 12.57 -12.64 3.88
C ALA A 197 11.29 -12.69 4.74
N ALA A 198 10.20 -13.26 4.22
CA ALA A 198 8.98 -13.52 5.00
C ALA A 198 9.22 -14.54 6.13
N GLU A 199 9.93 -15.63 5.84
CA GLU A 199 10.31 -16.67 6.81
C GLU A 199 11.16 -16.10 7.95
N ARG A 200 12.21 -15.32 7.63
CA ARG A 200 13.05 -14.63 8.62
C ARG A 200 12.23 -13.67 9.49
N ALA A 201 11.31 -12.91 8.91
CA ALA A 201 10.40 -12.04 9.66
C ALA A 201 9.45 -12.86 10.57
N GLY A 202 8.93 -14.00 10.10
CA GLY A 202 8.14 -14.93 10.89
C GLY A 202 8.91 -15.53 12.07
N ALA A 203 10.14 -15.99 11.84
CA ALA A 203 11.02 -16.52 12.89
C ALA A 203 11.36 -15.45 13.94
N ARG A 204 11.71 -14.23 13.52
CA ARG A 204 11.93 -13.10 14.45
C ARG A 204 10.68 -12.75 15.24
N LEU A 205 9.50 -12.74 14.60
CA LEU A 205 8.23 -12.46 15.27
C LEU A 205 7.91 -13.51 16.33
N ALA A 206 8.12 -14.80 16.02
CA ALA A 206 7.93 -15.89 16.96
C ALA A 206 8.89 -15.78 18.16
N TYR A 207 10.17 -15.50 17.91
CA TYR A 207 11.19 -15.26 18.94
C TYR A 207 10.81 -14.10 19.89
N LEU A 208 10.45 -12.95 19.33
CA LEU A 208 10.11 -11.76 20.13
C LEU A 208 8.85 -11.97 20.98
N LYS A 209 7.86 -12.71 20.45
CA LYS A 209 6.64 -13.04 21.20
C LYS A 209 6.88 -14.07 22.30
N SER A 210 7.64 -15.14 22.04
CA SER A 210 7.87 -16.21 23.01
C SER A 210 8.80 -15.79 24.17
N ARG A 211 9.78 -14.93 23.90
CA ARG A 211 10.77 -14.48 24.91
C ARG A 211 10.56 -13.05 25.40
N LYS A 212 9.34 -12.48 25.25
CA LYS A 212 9.07 -11.06 25.54
C LYS A 212 9.59 -10.61 26.91
N ASN A 213 9.19 -11.31 27.97
CA ASN A 213 9.54 -10.95 29.35
C ASN A 213 11.05 -11.11 29.61
N GLU A 214 11.63 -12.22 29.15
CA GLU A 214 13.06 -12.51 29.28
C GLU A 214 13.94 -11.45 28.59
N ILE A 215 13.56 -11.03 27.37
CA ILE A 215 14.25 -9.96 26.63
C ILE A 215 14.18 -8.64 27.40
N ILE A 216 13.04 -8.31 28.00
CA ILE A 216 12.88 -7.08 28.79
C ILE A 216 13.77 -7.14 30.04
N GLU A 217 13.74 -8.25 30.78
CA GLU A 217 14.54 -8.43 32.00
C GLU A 217 16.05 -8.41 31.73
N GLN A 218 16.49 -9.05 30.65
CA GLN A 218 17.88 -8.97 30.18
C GLN A 218 18.26 -7.54 29.77
N ARG A 219 17.39 -6.81 29.05
CA ARG A 219 17.64 -5.40 28.67
C ARG A 219 17.72 -4.47 29.90
N VAL A 220 16.80 -4.60 30.87
CA VAL A 220 16.82 -3.82 32.12
C VAL A 220 18.13 -4.07 32.87
N LYS A 221 18.46 -5.34 33.13
CA LYS A 221 19.69 -5.72 33.84
C LYS A 221 20.94 -5.17 33.14
N HIS A 222 21.04 -5.35 31.82
CA HIS A 222 22.19 -4.93 31.04
C HIS A 222 22.39 -3.40 31.03
N LEU A 223 21.30 -2.62 30.97
CA LEU A 223 21.40 -1.16 30.99
C LEU A 223 21.90 -0.63 32.34
N PHE A 224 21.41 -1.17 33.47
CA PHE A 224 21.97 -0.83 34.79
C PHE A 224 23.41 -1.33 34.96
N GLU A 225 23.77 -2.51 34.44
CA GLU A 225 25.16 -2.99 34.42
C GLU A 225 26.12 -2.10 33.62
N ILE A 226 25.63 -1.44 32.56
CA ILE A 226 26.41 -0.44 31.81
C ILE A 226 26.49 0.87 32.60
N ALA A 227 25.37 1.38 33.11
CA ALA A 227 25.29 2.66 33.82
C ALA A 227 26.13 2.68 35.12
N ARG A 228 26.33 1.52 35.76
CA ARG A 228 27.19 1.36 36.95
C ARG A 228 28.69 1.24 36.65
N LYS A 229 29.11 1.17 35.38
CA LYS A 229 30.55 1.15 35.03
C LYS A 229 31.09 2.59 34.95
N PRO A 230 32.27 2.86 35.55
CA PRO A 230 32.93 4.16 35.46
C PRO A 230 33.51 4.43 34.05
#